data_AF-A0A368EY00-F1
#
_entry.id   AF-A0A368EY00-F1
#
_cell.length_a   1.000
_cell.length_b   1.000
_cell.length_c   1.000
_cell.angle_alpha   90.00
_cell.angle_beta   90.00
_cell.angle_gamma   90.00
#
_symmetry.space_group_name_H-M   'P 1'
#
loop_
_entity.id
_entity.type
_entity.pdbx_description
1 polymer ?
#
loop_
_entity_poly.entity_id
_entity_poly.type
_entity_poly.pdbx_seq_one_letter_code
_entity_poly.pdbx_strand_id
1 'polypeptide(L)' 'MYPKINDKKLPADVKDAISDSAKQLHKFVSFNRNEPCALAAICEMIAAFMGKDPKEVRYFVL' A
#
# COMPACT_ATOMS: atom_id res chain seq x y z
N MET A 1 10.78 1.52 2.38
CA MET A 1 10.07 1.33 1.10
C MET A 1 9.14 2.52 0.85
N TYR A 2 9.12 3.06 -0.37
CA TYR A 2 8.20 4.14 -0.79
C TYR A 2 7.27 3.63 -1.90
N PRO A 3 6.05 3.14 -1.59
CA PRO A 3 5.15 2.63 -2.62
C PRO A 3 4.52 3.80 -3.38
N LYS A 4 4.62 3.80 -4.71
CA LYS A 4 3.97 4.81 -5.55
C LYS A 4 2.50 4.44 -5.79
N ILE A 5 1.67 4.55 -4.76
CA ILE A 5 0.24 4.16 -4.84
C ILE A 5 -0.58 4.99 -5.84
N ASN A 6 -0.06 6.16 -6.24
CA ASN A 6 -0.67 7.06 -7.22
C ASN A 6 -0.03 6.94 -8.62
N ASP A 7 0.84 5.95 -8.86
CA ASP A 7 1.50 5.81 -10.16
C ASP A 7 0.48 5.57 -11.28
N LYS A 8 0.64 6.26 -12.41
CA LYS A 8 -0.27 6.12 -13.56
C LYS A 8 -0.29 4.70 -14.12
N LYS A 9 0.80 3.94 -13.94
CA LYS A 9 0.93 2.55 -14.39
C LYS A 9 0.26 1.53 -13.47
N LEU A 10 -0.18 1.93 -12.27
CA LEU A 10 -0.92 1.02 -11.39
C LEU A 10 -2.30 0.73 -11.99
N PRO A 11 -2.74 -0.54 -12.05
CA PRO A 11 -4.09 -0.91 -12.44
C PRO A 11 -5.16 -0.18 -11.62
N ALA A 12 -6.29 0.16 -12.24
CA ALA A 12 -7.34 0.96 -11.58
C ALA A 12 -7.98 0.20 -10.40
N ASP A 13 -8.25 -1.08 -10.58
CA ASP A 13 -8.71 -2.01 -9.55
C ASP A 13 -7.78 -2.06 -8.34
N VAL A 14 -6.46 -2.03 -8.56
CA VAL A 14 -5.47 -1.99 -7.47
C VAL A 14 -5.50 -0.65 -6.73
N LYS A 15 -5.66 0.47 -7.43
CA LYS A 15 -5.76 1.81 -6.80
C LYS A 15 -7.02 1.97 -5.96
N ASP A 16 -8.11 1.39 -6.44
CA ASP A 16 -9.42 1.45 -5.80
C ASP A 16 -9.48 0.53 -4.58
N ALA A 17 -8.71 -0.56 -4.57
CA ALA A 17 -8.58 -1.47 -3.43
C ALA A 17 -7.85 -0.84 -2.21
N ILE A 18 -7.08 0.24 -2.40
CA ILE A 18 -6.37 0.91 -1.30
C ILE A 18 -7.35 1.80 -0.53
N SER A 19 -7.47 1.54 0.76
CA SER A 19 -8.38 2.23 1.67
C SER A 19 -8.03 3.71 1.84
N ASP A 20 -9.06 4.53 2.11
CA ASP A 20 -8.85 5.96 2.38
C ASP A 20 -7.98 6.19 3.61
N SER A 21 -8.12 5.36 4.65
CA SER A 21 -7.27 5.42 5.84
C SER A 21 -5.80 5.16 5.51
N ALA A 22 -5.50 4.15 4.66
CA ALA A 22 -4.15 3.90 4.19
C ALA A 22 -3.62 5.06 3.34
N LYS A 23 -4.44 5.65 2.46
CA LYS A 23 -4.10 6.85 1.66
C LYS A 23 -3.79 8.06 2.55
N GLN A 24 -4.53 8.28 3.63
CA GLN A 24 -4.27 9.37 4.58
C GLN A 24 -2.94 9.19 5.30
N LEU A 25 -2.66 7.99 5.80
CA LEU A 25 -1.36 7.67 6.42
C LEU A 25 -0.21 7.78 5.43
N HIS A 26 -0.44 7.38 4.17
CA HIS A 26 0.56 7.44 3.12
C HIS A 26 1.02 8.88 2.79
N LYS A 27 0.24 9.92 3.11
CA LYS A 27 0.66 11.32 2.93
C LYS A 27 1.92 11.69 3.73
N PHE A 28 2.17 10.98 4.82
CA PHE A 28 3.34 11.20 5.68
C PHE A 28 4.56 10.38 5.26
N VAL A 29 4.44 9.54 4.22
CA VAL A 29 5.53 8.70 3.76
C VAL A 29 6.58 9.55 3.06
N SER A 30 7.84 9.35 3.46
CA SER A 30 9.00 9.99 2.83
C SER A 30 9.97 8.93 2.29
N PHE A 31 10.75 9.28 1.27
CA PHE A 31 11.78 8.39 0.74
C PHE A 31 12.95 8.20 1.73
N ASN A 32 13.20 9.23 2.55
CA ASN A 32 14.34 9.27 3.48
C ASN A 32 14.11 8.52 4.78
N ARG A 33 12.90 7.98 5.02
CA ARG A 33 12.60 7.20 6.22
C ARG A 33 11.78 5.98 5.87
N ASN A 34 12.17 4.83 6.43
CA ASN A 34 11.36 3.62 6.37
C ASN A 34 10.24 3.73 7.43
N GLU A 35 9.24 4.55 7.16
CA GLU A 35 8.20 4.85 8.15
C GLU A 35 7.01 3.87 8.06
N PRO A 36 6.48 3.43 9.22
CA PRO A 36 5.37 2.48 9.31
C PRO A 36 4.08 3.00 8.65
N CYS A 37 3.99 4.30 8.37
CA CYS A 37 2.87 4.93 7.66
C CYS A 37 2.71 4.45 6.22
N ALA A 38 3.75 3.88 5.58
CA ALA A 38 3.63 3.26 4.26
C ALA A 38 3.05 1.85 4.32
N LEU A 39 3.23 1.14 5.44
CA LEU A 39 3.03 -0.31 5.52
C LEU A 39 1.60 -0.72 5.16
N ALA A 40 0.60 0.02 5.64
CA ALA A 40 -0.81 -0.26 5.32
C ALA A 40 -1.05 -0.21 3.80
N ALA A 41 -0.57 0.84 3.14
CA ALA A 41 -0.73 1.02 1.71
C ALA A 41 0.08 -0.03 0.90
N ILE A 42 1.25 -0.47 1.40
CA ILE A 42 2.02 -1.57 0.78
C ILE A 42 1.25 -2.88 0.87
N CYS A 43 0.77 -3.25 2.06
CA CYS A 43 0.05 -4.51 2.26
C CYS A 43 -1.23 -4.57 1.42
N GLU A 44 -2.01 -3.49 1.38
CA GLU A 44 -3.24 -3.42 0.57
C GLU A 44 -2.93 -3.49 -0.93
N MET A 45 -1.90 -2.79 -1.40
CA MET A 45 -1.49 -2.83 -2.80
C MET A 45 -1.02 -4.24 -3.22
N ILE A 46 -0.20 -4.91 -2.40
CA ILE A 46 0.26 -6.27 -2.67
C ILE A 46 -0.92 -7.25 -2.63
N ALA A 47 -1.81 -7.12 -1.65
CA ALA A 47 -3.00 -7.96 -1.53
C ALA A 47 -3.93 -7.84 -2.73
N ALA A 48 -4.12 -6.61 -3.24
CA ALA A 48 -4.88 -6.36 -4.46
C ALA A 48 -4.25 -7.06 -5.68
N PHE A 49 -2.93 -6.99 -5.85
CA PHE A 49 -2.23 -7.74 -6.92
C PHE A 49 -2.33 -9.26 -6.76
N MET A 50 -2.41 -9.76 -5.52
CA MET A 50 -2.50 -11.19 -5.22
C MET A 50 -3.95 -11.71 -5.22
N GLY A 51 -4.95 -10.83 -5.27
CA GLY A 51 -6.35 -11.20 -5.07
C GLY A 51 -6.63 -11.82 -3.70
N LYS A 52 -5.92 -11.39 -2.65
CA LYS A 52 -6.00 -11.92 -1.28
C LYS A 52 -6.47 -10.88 -0.27
N ASP A 53 -6.83 -11.31 0.94
CA ASP A 53 -7.10 -10.38 2.03
C ASP A 53 -5.79 -9.72 2.52
N PRO A 54 -5.76 -8.38 2.74
CA PRO A 54 -4.57 -7.68 3.24
C PRO A 54 -4.00 -8.23 4.55
N LYS A 55 -4.83 -8.87 5.39
CA LYS A 55 -4.39 -9.53 6.64
C LYS A 55 -3.53 -10.75 6.38
N GLU A 56 -3.79 -11.49 5.30
CA GLU A 56 -2.97 -12.64 4.91
C GLU A 56 -1.60 -12.21 4.40
N VAL A 57 -1.53 -11.03 3.76
CA VAL A 57 -0.30 -10.48 3.19
C VAL A 57 0.61 -9.86 4.26
N ARG A 58 0.05 -9.42 5.40
CA ARG A 58 0.80 -8.78 6.49
C ARG A 58 2.01 -9.58 6.97
N TYR A 59 1.95 -10.91 6.94
CA TYR A 59 3.05 -11.79 7.38
C TYR A 59 4.24 -11.84 6.40
N PHE A 60 4.04 -11.44 5.14
CA PHE A 60 5.08 -11.46 4.10
C PHE A 60 5.84 -10.13 3.97
N VAL A 61 5.33 -9.06 4.57
CA VAL A 61 5.80 -7.67 4.36
C VAL A 61 6.48 -7.09 5.62
N LEU A 62 6.47 -7.83 6.73
CA LEU A 62 7.13 -7.49 8.01
C LEU A 62 8.55 -8.06 8.10
#